data_AF-B9YA65-F1
#
_entry.id   AF-B9YA65-F1
#
_cell.length_a   1.000
_cell.length_b   1.000
_cell.length_c   1.000
_cell.angle_alpha   90.00
_cell.angle_beta   90.00
_cell.angle_gamma   90.00
#
_symmetry.space_group_name_H-M   'P 1'
#
loop_
_entity.id
_entity.type
_entity.pdbx_description
1 polymer ?
#
loop_
_entity_poly.entity_id
_entity_poly.type
_entity_poly.pdbx_seq_one_letter_code
_entity_poly.pdbx_strand_id
1 'polypeptide(L)'
;RKSFYYRNLNMFVMRQLNSRINSAFVSMTIICIMLLLTIGALCTGLSFGQVLAGDVEKTSPYDATVYVYDTQSLGFHLTEDFRSQGLDLDGLAREAADLDLYDLAVKIKDFSSPDVIATMQASTSHDVGEMAIDFLPLSQLNAALTMQSKPEVALAENEYLITYSMNAAESDIFKAVKEHRELIIDGKTLTVSQPALFLQLQNFSAYGNFLTIVLPDSFFTNKIPASQSFNLNYNVPAEEGDARLNEMIKAYGQQTGFAYNGVTRAEMYEASGGMKLILSYIAVYLGLVFLIASAAILALQQLSESADNVHRYALLRKIGVEEKMIRRSLFTQIAIYFLFPLALAIVHSIVGVSAVIQSLVALVKIDIGSQVLLVGGFLALIYGGYFLITYTSSLSVIRDRVQARRLE
;
A
#
# COMPACT_ATOMS: atom_id res chain seq x y z
N ARG A 1 -29.25 12.41 45.41
CA ARG A 1 -29.50 12.13 43.97
C ARG A 1 -29.62 10.61 43.80
N LYS A 2 -30.66 10.08 43.14
CA LYS A 2 -30.73 8.64 42.82
C LYS A 2 -29.56 8.28 41.89
N SER A 3 -28.86 7.16 42.16
CA SER A 3 -27.79 6.69 41.28
C SER A 3 -28.34 6.33 39.90
N PHE A 4 -27.49 6.36 38.86
CA PHE A 4 -27.89 6.04 37.48
C PHE A 4 -28.64 4.70 37.38
N TYR A 5 -28.27 3.71 38.19
CA TYR A 5 -28.87 2.39 38.25
C TYR A 5 -30.37 2.41 38.60
N TYR A 6 -30.77 3.23 39.57
CA TYR A 6 -32.16 3.30 40.07
C TYR A 6 -33.06 4.28 39.30
N ARG A 7 -32.58 4.82 38.17
CA ARG A 7 -33.35 5.76 37.34
C ARG A 7 -34.07 4.99 36.23
N ASN A 8 -35.38 5.21 36.10
CA ASN A 8 -36.22 4.62 35.05
C ASN A 8 -36.07 3.09 34.96
N LEU A 9 -35.95 2.53 33.75
CA LEU A 9 -35.74 1.11 33.49
C LEU A 9 -34.24 0.71 33.46
N ASN A 10 -33.32 1.56 33.94
CA ASN A 10 -31.89 1.27 33.87
C ASN A 10 -31.52 -0.03 34.62
N MET A 11 -32.11 -0.25 35.80
CA MET A 11 -31.95 -1.50 36.56
C MET A 11 -32.39 -2.73 35.76
N PHE A 12 -33.50 -2.61 35.01
CA PHE A 12 -34.02 -3.68 34.16
C PHE A 12 -33.06 -3.97 33.00
N VAL A 13 -32.62 -2.94 32.27
CA VAL A 13 -31.65 -3.06 31.17
C VAL A 13 -30.36 -3.71 31.66
N MET A 14 -29.80 -3.25 32.78
CA MET A 14 -28.55 -3.78 33.33
C MET A 14 -28.67 -5.25 33.75
N ARG A 15 -29.78 -5.65 34.37
CA ARG A 15 -30.00 -7.07 34.71
C ARG A 15 -30.14 -7.94 33.46
N GLN A 16 -30.79 -7.44 32.41
CA GLN A 16 -30.90 -8.17 31.15
C GLN A 16 -29.55 -8.33 30.48
N LEU A 17 -28.76 -7.25 30.38
CA LEU A 17 -27.40 -7.29 29.86
C LEU A 17 -26.55 -8.32 30.60
N ASN A 18 -26.55 -8.28 31.95
CA ASN A 18 -25.76 -9.21 32.76
C ASN A 18 -26.15 -10.67 32.53
N SER A 19 -27.45 -11.00 32.49
CA SER A 19 -27.89 -12.37 32.22
C SER A 19 -27.50 -12.85 30.82
N ARG A 20 -27.45 -11.93 29.86
CA ARG A 20 -27.23 -12.24 28.45
C ARG A 20 -25.77 -12.34 28.06
N ILE A 21 -24.88 -11.57 28.69
CA ILE A 21 -23.44 -11.67 28.44
C ILE A 21 -22.99 -13.12 28.58
N ASN A 22 -23.43 -13.82 29.61
CA ASN A 22 -23.06 -15.23 29.83
C ASN A 22 -23.69 -16.21 28.81
N SER A 23 -24.81 -15.86 28.18
CA SER A 23 -25.51 -16.73 27.22
C SER A 23 -25.19 -16.42 25.75
N ALA A 24 -24.78 -15.18 25.44
CA ALA A 24 -24.64 -14.67 24.08
C ALA A 24 -23.19 -14.31 23.73
N PHE A 25 -22.23 -14.54 24.64
CA PHE A 25 -20.82 -14.21 24.39
C PHE A 25 -20.28 -14.93 23.15
N VAL A 26 -20.67 -16.18 22.89
CA VAL A 26 -20.21 -16.93 21.71
C VAL A 26 -20.60 -16.20 20.42
N SER A 27 -21.87 -15.83 20.27
CA SER A 27 -22.36 -15.09 19.10
C SER A 27 -21.70 -13.71 18.99
N MET A 28 -21.56 -12.98 20.10
CA MET A 28 -20.89 -11.68 20.12
C MET A 28 -19.41 -11.77 19.72
N THR A 29 -18.71 -12.81 20.18
CA THR A 29 -17.32 -13.10 19.80
C THR A 29 -17.22 -13.42 18.32
N ILE A 30 -18.11 -14.26 17.78
CA ILE A 30 -18.10 -14.59 16.35
C ILE A 30 -18.36 -13.33 15.51
N ILE A 31 -19.34 -12.50 15.88
CA ILE A 31 -19.61 -11.23 15.19
C ILE A 31 -18.38 -10.32 15.23
N CYS A 32 -17.73 -10.20 16.39
CA CYS A 32 -16.51 -9.41 16.55
C CYS A 32 -15.38 -9.92 15.65
N ILE A 33 -15.16 -11.24 15.58
CA ILE A 33 -14.13 -11.84 14.72
C ILE A 33 -14.46 -11.61 13.24
N MET A 34 -15.72 -11.83 12.83
CA MET A 34 -16.13 -11.59 11.44
C MET A 34 -15.96 -10.13 11.04
N LEU A 35 -16.30 -9.19 11.93
CA LEU A 35 -16.09 -7.76 11.70
C LEU A 35 -14.61 -7.40 11.64
N LEU A 36 -13.79 -7.94 12.55
CA LEU A 36 -12.34 -7.76 12.53
C LEU A 36 -11.74 -8.25 11.21
N LEU A 37 -12.13 -9.44 10.75
CA LEU A 37 -11.68 -9.99 9.48
C LEU A 37 -12.19 -9.16 8.29
N THR A 38 -13.42 -8.63 8.36
CA THR A 38 -13.97 -7.74 7.34
C THR A 38 -13.16 -6.44 7.25
N ILE A 39 -12.96 -5.75 8.38
CA ILE A 39 -12.21 -4.49 8.44
C ILE A 39 -10.77 -4.75 8.00
N GLY A 40 -10.14 -5.80 8.52
CA GLY A 40 -8.79 -6.21 8.16
C GLY A 40 -8.68 -6.44 6.66
N ALA A 41 -9.47 -7.35 6.09
CA ALA A 41 -9.41 -7.71 4.67
C ALA A 41 -9.64 -6.51 3.75
N LEU A 42 -10.64 -5.67 4.04
CA LEU A 42 -10.95 -4.51 3.20
C LEU A 42 -9.90 -3.40 3.34
N CYS A 43 -9.50 -3.05 4.57
CA CYS A 43 -8.52 -1.99 4.79
C CYS A 43 -7.14 -2.40 4.27
N THR A 44 -6.65 -3.60 4.63
CA THR A 44 -5.32 -4.04 4.22
C THR A 44 -5.30 -4.44 2.76
N GLY A 45 -6.22 -5.27 2.29
CA GLY A 45 -6.18 -5.78 0.92
C GLY A 45 -6.29 -4.69 -0.17
N LEU A 46 -7.16 -3.69 0.03
CA LEU A 46 -7.24 -2.54 -0.89
C LEU A 46 -5.98 -1.66 -0.84
N SER A 47 -5.42 -1.46 0.35
CA SER A 47 -4.18 -0.67 0.52
C SER A 47 -2.97 -1.38 -0.07
N PHE A 48 -2.86 -2.70 0.11
CA PHE A 48 -1.83 -3.53 -0.52
C PHE A 48 -1.91 -3.44 -2.04
N GLY A 49 -3.12 -3.53 -2.61
CA GLY A 49 -3.33 -3.36 -4.04
C GLY A 49 -2.82 -2.02 -4.57
N GLN A 50 -2.93 -0.94 -3.78
CA GLN A 50 -2.39 0.36 -4.16
C GLN A 50 -0.86 0.45 -3.99
N VAL A 51 -0.32 -0.12 -2.90
CA VAL A 51 1.13 -0.08 -2.62
C VAL A 51 1.93 -0.91 -3.61
N LEU A 52 1.47 -2.14 -3.88
CA LEU A 52 2.19 -3.09 -4.73
C LEU A 52 2.04 -2.78 -6.22
N ALA A 53 0.88 -2.26 -6.64
CA ALA A 53 0.71 -1.84 -8.03
C ALA A 53 1.50 -0.55 -8.34
N GLY A 54 1.90 0.19 -7.31
CA GLY A 54 2.60 1.45 -7.46
C GLY A 54 1.80 2.49 -8.24
N ASP A 55 2.47 3.61 -8.51
CA ASP A 55 2.01 4.60 -9.46
C ASP A 55 2.81 4.38 -10.75
N VAL A 56 2.29 3.54 -11.65
CA VAL A 56 3.01 3.08 -12.85
C VAL A 56 3.50 4.25 -13.70
N GLU A 57 2.75 5.34 -13.73
CA GLU A 57 3.15 6.56 -14.43
C GLU A 57 4.47 7.13 -13.89
N LYS A 58 4.74 6.97 -12.59
CA LYS A 58 5.97 7.41 -11.94
C LYS A 58 7.05 6.34 -11.86
N THR A 59 6.69 5.06 -11.81
CA THR A 59 7.67 3.96 -11.76
C THR A 59 8.12 3.50 -13.14
N SER A 60 7.42 3.89 -14.21
CA SER A 60 7.74 3.57 -15.61
C SER A 60 7.74 4.81 -16.51
N PRO A 61 8.69 5.74 -16.31
CA PRO A 61 8.68 7.03 -17.01
C PRO A 61 9.05 6.94 -18.49
N TYR A 62 9.61 5.82 -18.98
CA TYR A 62 10.02 5.64 -20.37
C TYR A 62 9.09 4.68 -21.11
N ASP A 63 9.07 4.70 -22.44
CA ASP A 63 8.27 3.74 -23.19
C ASP A 63 8.82 2.32 -22.99
N ALA A 64 10.15 2.17 -22.92
CA ALA A 64 10.81 0.95 -22.48
C ALA A 64 12.17 1.19 -21.82
N THR A 65 12.60 0.22 -21.00
CA THR A 65 13.98 0.07 -20.53
C THR A 65 14.49 -1.30 -20.95
N VAL A 66 15.71 -1.38 -21.46
CA VAL A 66 16.37 -2.65 -21.80
C VAL A 66 17.51 -2.91 -20.83
N TYR A 67 17.53 -4.13 -20.31
CA TYR A 67 18.53 -4.66 -19.38
C TYR A 67 19.39 -5.72 -20.06
N VAL A 68 20.64 -5.85 -19.59
CA VAL A 68 21.48 -7.02 -19.87
C VAL A 68 21.98 -7.62 -18.56
N TYR A 69 21.91 -8.95 -18.44
CA TYR A 69 22.25 -9.62 -17.18
C TYR A 69 23.74 -9.94 -17.00
N ASP A 70 24.57 -9.85 -18.05
CA ASP A 70 26.00 -10.20 -18.03
C ASP A 70 26.87 -9.03 -18.54
N THR A 71 26.97 -8.00 -17.71
CA THR A 71 27.55 -6.68 -18.05
C THR A 71 29.06 -6.64 -18.11
N GLN A 72 29.74 -7.51 -17.35
CA GLN A 72 31.20 -7.48 -17.18
C GLN A 72 31.98 -7.82 -18.47
N SER A 73 31.29 -8.32 -19.50
CA SER A 73 31.89 -8.78 -20.75
C SER A 73 31.66 -7.84 -21.96
N LEU A 74 30.80 -6.81 -21.84
CA LEU A 74 30.45 -5.92 -22.95
C LEU A 74 31.53 -4.85 -23.20
N GLY A 75 31.98 -4.13 -22.17
CA GLY A 75 33.10 -3.17 -22.31
C GLY A 75 32.83 -1.93 -23.17
N PHE A 76 31.58 -1.70 -23.58
CA PHE A 76 31.10 -0.55 -24.35
C PHE A 76 29.71 -0.11 -23.85
N HIS A 77 29.26 1.10 -24.23
CA HIS A 77 27.90 1.55 -23.96
C HIS A 77 26.89 0.73 -24.76
N LEU A 78 25.75 0.43 -24.15
CA LEU A 78 24.80 -0.56 -24.65
C LEU A 78 24.06 -0.05 -25.90
N THR A 79 23.75 1.24 -25.97
CA THR A 79 23.16 1.82 -27.18
C THR A 79 24.15 1.88 -28.35
N GLU A 80 25.43 2.13 -28.11
CA GLU A 80 26.46 2.13 -29.16
C GLU A 80 26.66 0.75 -29.75
N ASP A 81 26.66 -0.27 -28.90
CA ASP A 81 26.73 -1.67 -29.32
C ASP A 81 25.57 -2.05 -30.24
N PHE A 82 24.33 -1.77 -29.81
CA PHE A 82 23.14 -2.00 -30.62
C PHE A 82 23.25 -1.33 -32.00
N ARG A 83 23.66 -0.06 -32.04
CA ARG A 83 23.87 0.66 -33.32
C ARG A 83 24.96 0.02 -34.18
N SER A 84 26.09 -0.38 -33.58
CA SER A 84 27.22 -0.97 -34.30
C SER A 84 26.88 -2.31 -34.97
N GLN A 85 25.91 -3.04 -34.41
CA GLN A 85 25.43 -4.33 -34.90
C GLN A 85 24.30 -4.19 -35.92
N GLY A 86 23.97 -2.95 -36.33
CA GLY A 86 22.98 -2.65 -37.36
C GLY A 86 21.53 -2.68 -36.86
N LEU A 87 21.31 -2.62 -35.53
CA LEU A 87 19.98 -2.45 -34.97
C LEU A 87 19.57 -0.97 -35.07
N ASP A 88 18.49 -0.71 -35.82
CA ASP A 88 17.97 0.63 -36.08
C ASP A 88 17.23 1.18 -34.85
N LEU A 89 17.99 1.60 -33.84
CA LEU A 89 17.46 2.30 -32.66
C LEU A 89 16.91 3.67 -33.02
N ASP A 90 17.55 4.38 -33.96
CA ASP A 90 17.17 5.75 -34.32
C ASP A 90 15.85 5.79 -35.12
N GLY A 91 15.54 4.74 -35.89
CA GLY A 91 14.24 4.53 -36.53
C GLY A 91 13.15 3.93 -35.63
N LEU A 92 13.48 3.57 -34.39
CA LEU A 92 12.54 3.09 -33.37
C LEU A 92 12.24 4.15 -32.30
N ALA A 93 13.26 4.91 -31.90
CA ALA A 93 13.22 5.78 -30.75
C ALA A 93 13.56 7.23 -31.12
N ARG A 94 12.78 8.17 -30.57
CA ARG A 94 13.11 9.60 -30.64
C ARG A 94 14.28 9.94 -29.71
N GLU A 95 14.37 9.22 -28.61
CA GLU A 95 15.36 9.43 -27.55
C GLU A 95 15.77 8.07 -27.01
N ALA A 96 17.07 7.87 -26.88
CA ALA A 96 17.68 6.69 -26.27
C ALA A 96 18.86 7.15 -25.41
N ALA A 97 18.94 6.68 -24.16
CA ALA A 97 20.02 7.04 -23.25
C ALA A 97 20.46 5.84 -22.43
N ASP A 98 21.77 5.60 -22.39
CA ASP A 98 22.38 4.61 -21.51
C ASP A 98 22.27 5.00 -20.04
N LEU A 99 22.17 3.99 -19.20
CA LEU A 99 22.17 4.03 -17.75
C LEU A 99 23.09 2.92 -17.25
N ASP A 100 24.35 3.30 -17.06
CA ASP A 100 25.46 2.47 -16.57
C ASP A 100 25.67 2.75 -15.08
N LEU A 101 25.45 1.73 -14.24
CA LEU A 101 25.65 1.79 -12.81
C LEU A 101 26.97 1.14 -12.44
N TYR A 102 27.75 1.80 -11.59
CA TYR A 102 29.08 1.37 -11.16
C TYR A 102 29.08 1.02 -9.68
N ASP A 103 29.85 -0.01 -9.32
CA ASP A 103 30.21 -0.33 -7.93
C ASP A 103 31.59 0.26 -7.63
N LEU A 104 31.64 1.28 -6.77
CA LEU A 104 32.89 1.90 -6.29
C LEU A 104 33.28 1.43 -4.88
N ALA A 105 32.83 0.23 -4.49
CA ALA A 105 33.12 -0.44 -3.23
C ALA A 105 32.64 0.28 -1.96
N VAL A 106 31.65 1.17 -2.08
CA VAL A 106 30.96 1.78 -0.93
C VAL A 106 29.73 0.96 -0.60
N LYS A 107 29.58 0.57 0.68
CA LYS A 107 28.48 -0.28 1.13
C LYS A 107 27.37 0.55 1.75
N ILE A 108 26.16 -0.02 1.76
CA ILE A 108 24.99 0.61 2.38
C ILE A 108 25.24 0.92 3.86
N LYS A 109 25.93 0.02 4.60
CA LYS A 109 26.32 0.26 6.01
C LYS A 109 27.23 1.47 6.24
N ASP A 110 27.95 1.92 5.22
CA ASP A 110 28.83 3.09 5.32
C ASP A 110 28.05 4.39 5.18
N PHE A 111 26.81 4.33 4.67
CA PHE A 111 25.97 5.49 4.42
C PHE A 111 24.69 5.51 5.26
N SER A 112 24.11 4.35 5.56
CA SER A 112 22.81 4.22 6.23
C SER A 112 22.95 3.76 7.68
N SER A 113 22.02 4.22 8.51
CA SER A 113 21.91 3.88 9.92
C SER A 113 21.46 2.43 10.11
N PRO A 114 21.78 1.81 11.26
CA PRO A 114 21.31 0.47 11.59
C PRO A 114 19.78 0.32 11.54
N ASP A 115 19.03 1.37 11.88
CA ASP A 115 17.57 1.35 11.88
C ASP A 115 16.99 1.29 10.45
N VAL A 116 17.57 2.04 9.51
CA VAL A 116 17.21 1.98 8.08
C VAL A 116 17.57 0.62 7.50
N ILE A 117 18.76 0.10 7.81
CA ILE A 117 19.19 -1.23 7.36
C ILE A 117 18.24 -2.31 7.88
N ALA A 118 17.90 -2.28 9.18
CA ALA A 118 16.97 -3.24 9.77
C ALA A 118 15.58 -3.19 9.13
N THR A 119 15.10 -1.98 8.82
CA THR A 119 13.82 -1.77 8.12
C THR A 119 13.80 -2.43 6.75
N MET A 120 14.88 -2.27 5.99
CA MET A 120 15.01 -2.88 4.66
C MET A 120 15.26 -4.37 4.70
N GLN A 121 16.04 -4.84 5.68
CA GLN A 121 16.38 -6.25 5.84
C GLN A 121 15.14 -7.13 5.99
N ALA A 122 14.02 -6.57 6.48
CA ALA A 122 12.75 -7.27 6.55
C ALA A 122 12.15 -7.65 5.17
N SER A 123 12.63 -7.04 4.09
CA SER A 123 12.10 -7.19 2.72
C SER A 123 12.97 -8.06 1.81
N THR A 124 14.13 -8.52 2.27
CA THR A 124 15.08 -9.28 1.46
C THR A 124 15.89 -10.28 2.30
N SER A 125 16.31 -11.37 1.68
CA SER A 125 17.24 -12.34 2.28
C SER A 125 18.71 -11.94 2.11
N HIS A 126 19.01 -10.95 1.27
CA HIS A 126 20.37 -10.42 1.12
C HIS A 126 20.75 -9.58 2.33
N ASP A 127 22.03 -9.59 2.71
CA ASP A 127 22.54 -8.68 3.74
C ASP A 127 22.55 -7.26 3.19
N VAL A 128 21.57 -6.46 3.63
CA VAL A 128 21.38 -5.09 3.14
C VAL A 128 22.61 -4.23 3.44
N GLY A 129 23.26 -4.42 4.59
CA GLY A 129 24.42 -3.64 4.97
C GLY A 129 25.62 -3.85 4.05
N GLU A 130 25.78 -5.05 3.49
CA GLU A 130 26.88 -5.43 2.59
C GLU A 130 26.59 -5.19 1.09
N MET A 131 25.37 -4.79 0.75
CA MET A 131 25.04 -4.37 -0.61
C MET A 131 25.88 -3.16 -1.01
N ALA A 132 26.31 -3.12 -2.27
CA ALA A 132 26.99 -1.96 -2.82
C ALA A 132 25.99 -0.82 -3.07
N ILE A 133 26.46 0.42 -2.92
CA ILE A 133 25.77 1.60 -3.41
C ILE A 133 26.11 1.75 -4.89
N ASP A 134 25.08 1.94 -5.71
CA ASP A 134 25.26 2.22 -7.14
C ASP A 134 25.73 3.66 -7.36
N PHE A 135 26.65 3.83 -8.32
CA PHE A 135 27.16 5.12 -8.77
C PHE A 135 26.78 5.39 -10.22
N LEU A 136 26.42 6.64 -10.54
CA LEU A 136 25.96 7.06 -11.87
C LEU A 136 26.76 8.27 -12.38
N PRO A 137 27.17 8.31 -13.66
CA PRO A 137 27.75 9.51 -14.27
C PRO A 137 26.74 10.66 -14.39
N LEU A 138 27.20 11.90 -14.15
CA LEU A 138 26.38 13.10 -14.25
C LEU A 138 25.76 13.27 -15.64
N SER A 139 26.49 13.01 -16.72
CA SER A 139 25.95 13.09 -18.08
C SER A 139 24.75 12.18 -18.30
N GLN A 140 24.79 10.94 -17.80
CA GLN A 140 23.71 9.98 -17.92
C GLN A 140 22.51 10.32 -17.03
N LEU A 141 22.74 10.89 -15.83
CA LEU A 141 21.66 11.47 -15.04
C LEU A 141 20.95 12.59 -15.82
N ASN A 142 21.70 13.50 -16.43
CA ASN A 142 21.12 14.62 -17.18
C ASN A 142 20.37 14.13 -18.43
N ALA A 143 20.86 13.10 -19.12
CA ALA A 143 20.11 12.46 -20.20
C ALA A 143 18.77 11.89 -19.71
N ALA A 144 18.76 11.20 -18.57
CA ALA A 144 17.54 10.69 -17.94
C ALA A 144 16.57 11.83 -17.53
N LEU A 145 17.08 12.92 -16.96
CA LEU A 145 16.28 14.10 -16.61
C LEU A 145 15.64 14.73 -17.85
N THR A 146 16.40 14.92 -18.92
CA THR A 146 15.93 15.49 -20.19
C THR A 146 14.85 14.62 -20.83
N MET A 147 15.05 13.30 -20.90
CA MET A 147 14.03 12.35 -21.39
C MET A 147 12.73 12.36 -20.56
N GLN A 148 12.82 12.73 -19.28
CA GLN A 148 11.66 12.92 -18.40
C GLN A 148 11.13 14.36 -18.38
N SER A 149 11.60 15.23 -19.28
CA SER A 149 11.26 16.66 -19.34
C SER A 149 11.51 17.42 -18.02
N LYS A 150 12.58 17.04 -17.31
CA LYS A 150 13.05 17.69 -16.07
C LYS A 150 14.29 18.54 -16.34
N PRO A 151 14.53 19.60 -15.56
CA PRO A 151 15.74 20.41 -15.71
C PRO A 151 16.98 19.61 -15.34
N GLU A 152 18.05 19.81 -16.11
CA GLU A 152 19.38 19.27 -15.84
C GLU A 152 19.98 19.84 -14.55
N VAL A 153 20.96 19.12 -14.01
CA VAL A 153 21.73 19.50 -12.84
C VAL A 153 23.22 19.62 -13.17
N ALA A 154 23.95 20.38 -12.37
CA ALA A 154 25.39 20.57 -12.52
C ALA A 154 26.10 20.22 -11.21
N LEU A 155 27.28 19.63 -11.31
CA LEU A 155 28.15 19.34 -10.16
C LEU A 155 29.55 19.90 -10.42
N ALA A 156 30.17 20.47 -9.39
CA ALA A 156 31.61 20.72 -9.42
C ALA A 156 32.42 19.41 -9.27
N GLU A 157 33.70 19.45 -9.61
CA GLU A 157 34.61 18.27 -9.54
C GLU A 157 34.72 17.63 -8.15
N ASN A 158 34.43 18.38 -7.09
CA ASN A 158 34.49 17.93 -5.70
C ASN A 158 33.10 17.74 -5.06
N GLU A 159 32.06 17.63 -5.88
CA GLU A 159 30.67 17.51 -5.42
C GLU A 159 30.03 16.19 -5.86
N TYR A 160 29.04 15.75 -5.10
CA TYR A 160 28.16 14.65 -5.49
C TYR A 160 26.69 14.99 -5.22
N LEU A 161 25.82 14.24 -5.87
CA LEU A 161 24.37 14.27 -5.67
C LEU A 161 23.86 12.88 -5.31
N ILE A 162 22.71 12.82 -4.64
CA ILE A 162 22.01 11.57 -4.33
C ILE A 162 20.69 11.54 -5.10
N THR A 163 20.42 10.44 -5.81
CA THR A 163 19.07 10.13 -6.29
C THR A 163 18.51 8.95 -5.53
N TYR A 164 17.18 8.93 -5.36
CA TYR A 164 16.47 7.86 -4.68
C TYR A 164 15.03 7.79 -5.19
N SER A 165 14.37 6.67 -4.99
CA SER A 165 12.95 6.51 -5.32
C SER A 165 12.16 5.79 -4.21
N MET A 166 12.88 5.15 -3.28
CA MET A 166 12.30 4.52 -2.10
C MET A 166 12.40 5.43 -0.88
N ASN A 167 11.34 5.52 -0.09
CA ASN A 167 11.33 6.41 1.08
C ASN A 167 12.08 5.82 2.29
N ALA A 168 12.43 4.54 2.26
CA ALA A 168 13.05 3.84 3.39
C ALA A 168 14.35 4.50 3.89
N ALA A 169 15.14 5.11 3.00
CA ALA A 169 16.39 5.79 3.33
C ALA A 169 16.26 7.31 3.53
N GLU A 170 15.07 7.87 3.35
CA GLU A 170 14.89 9.32 3.20
C GLU A 170 15.42 10.10 4.42
N SER A 171 15.29 9.54 5.63
CA SER A 171 15.83 10.14 6.84
C SER A 171 17.36 10.28 6.81
N ASP A 172 18.06 9.23 6.38
CA ASP A 172 19.52 9.21 6.33
C ASP A 172 20.05 10.03 5.16
N ILE A 173 19.37 9.99 4.01
CA ILE A 173 19.66 10.84 2.86
C ILE A 173 19.53 12.32 3.24
N PHE A 174 18.42 12.72 3.86
CA PHE A 174 18.20 14.12 4.25
C PHE A 174 19.15 14.57 5.34
N LYS A 175 19.51 13.69 6.26
CA LYS A 175 20.56 13.96 7.24
C LYS A 175 21.91 14.18 6.54
N ALA A 176 22.30 13.31 5.61
CA ALA A 176 23.54 13.44 4.86
C ALA A 176 23.61 14.76 4.08
N VAL A 177 22.52 15.13 3.38
CA VAL A 177 22.39 16.41 2.68
C VAL A 177 22.54 17.59 3.66
N LYS A 178 21.80 17.58 4.78
CA LYS A 178 21.81 18.66 5.77
C LYS A 178 23.17 18.84 6.45
N GLU A 179 23.89 17.75 6.68
CA GLU A 179 25.19 17.74 7.33
C GLU A 179 26.36 17.89 6.34
N HIS A 180 26.08 18.09 5.04
CA HIS A 180 27.10 18.14 3.98
C HIS A 180 28.08 16.97 4.04
N ARG A 181 27.54 15.76 4.23
CA ARG A 181 28.35 14.55 4.46
C ARG A 181 29.42 14.39 3.38
N GLU A 182 30.65 14.20 3.84
CA GLU A 182 31.80 13.88 2.99
C GLU A 182 31.79 12.42 2.54
N LEU A 183 32.23 12.19 1.32
CA LEU A 183 32.48 10.88 0.74
C LEU A 183 33.88 10.86 0.14
N ILE A 184 34.63 9.78 0.33
CA ILE A 184 35.98 9.63 -0.25
C ILE A 184 35.90 8.60 -1.37
N ILE A 185 36.17 9.02 -2.61
CA ILE A 185 36.20 8.17 -3.80
C ILE A 185 37.54 8.39 -4.52
N ASP A 186 38.26 7.31 -4.82
CA ASP A 186 39.59 7.35 -5.47
C ASP A 186 40.56 8.37 -4.82
N GLY A 187 40.48 8.50 -3.48
CA GLY A 187 41.33 9.42 -2.70
C GLY A 187 40.93 10.90 -2.77
N LYS A 188 39.84 11.25 -3.45
CA LYS A 188 39.27 12.61 -3.47
C LYS A 188 38.13 12.72 -2.49
N THR A 189 38.10 13.80 -1.70
CA THR A 189 36.99 14.14 -0.83
C THR A 189 35.92 14.89 -1.61
N LEU A 190 34.70 14.38 -1.53
CA LEU A 190 33.50 14.90 -2.18
C LEU A 190 32.47 15.32 -1.13
N THR A 191 31.72 16.38 -1.42
CA THR A 191 30.63 16.85 -0.55
C THR A 191 29.31 16.87 -1.29
N VAL A 192 28.21 16.55 -0.60
CA VAL A 192 26.87 16.68 -1.19
C VAL A 192 26.52 18.16 -1.38
N SER A 193 26.25 18.55 -2.62
CA SER A 193 26.09 19.97 -3.00
C SER A 193 24.65 20.45 -3.09
N GLN A 194 23.69 19.54 -3.27
CA GLN A 194 22.30 19.88 -3.54
C GLN A 194 21.32 18.89 -2.88
N PRO A 195 20.02 19.25 -2.76
CA PRO A 195 19.00 18.35 -2.27
C PRO A 195 18.95 17.04 -3.07
N ALA A 196 18.74 15.93 -2.37
CA ALA A 196 18.57 14.64 -3.02
C ALA A 196 17.35 14.64 -3.95
N LEU A 197 17.48 14.03 -5.12
CA LEU A 197 16.42 13.97 -6.12
C LEU A 197 15.60 12.69 -5.96
N PHE A 198 14.29 12.85 -5.73
CA PHE A 198 13.35 11.74 -5.86
C PHE A 198 13.12 11.47 -7.35
N LEU A 199 13.76 10.42 -7.88
CA LEU A 199 13.80 10.12 -9.31
C LEU A 199 13.83 8.62 -9.55
N GLN A 200 12.92 8.14 -10.41
CA GLN A 200 12.99 6.81 -10.98
C GLN A 200 13.85 6.87 -12.25
N LEU A 201 14.94 6.12 -12.28
CA LEU A 201 15.93 6.16 -13.38
C LEU A 201 15.60 5.24 -14.56
N GLN A 202 14.69 4.29 -14.37
CA GLN A 202 14.41 3.18 -15.29
C GLN A 202 13.00 2.61 -15.04
N ASN A 203 12.40 1.97 -16.04
CA ASN A 203 11.10 1.32 -15.88
C ASN A 203 11.18 0.16 -14.88
N PHE A 204 10.32 0.20 -13.86
CA PHE A 204 10.23 -0.88 -12.88
C PHE A 204 8.80 -1.01 -12.35
N SER A 205 8.46 -2.19 -11.85
CA SER A 205 7.13 -2.48 -11.32
C SER A 205 6.80 -1.72 -10.03
N ALA A 206 7.83 -1.21 -9.34
CA ALA A 206 7.72 -0.43 -8.12
C ALA A 206 8.87 0.58 -8.01
N TYR A 207 8.87 1.42 -6.97
CA TYR A 207 10.07 2.15 -6.61
C TYR A 207 11.10 1.19 -6.03
N GLY A 208 12.30 1.13 -6.63
CA GLY A 208 13.34 0.17 -6.25
C GLY A 208 14.72 0.81 -6.00
N ASN A 209 14.91 2.08 -6.37
CA ASN A 209 16.17 2.78 -6.09
C ASN A 209 16.19 3.23 -4.62
N PHE A 210 16.98 2.53 -3.80
CA PHE A 210 17.23 2.89 -2.41
C PHE A 210 18.04 4.19 -2.31
N LEU A 211 19.23 4.19 -2.89
CA LEU A 211 20.02 5.38 -3.14
C LEU A 211 21.04 5.08 -4.25
N THR A 212 21.26 6.07 -5.11
CA THR A 212 22.32 6.08 -6.12
C THR A 212 23.10 7.38 -5.96
N ILE A 213 24.42 7.30 -5.96
CA ILE A 213 25.30 8.47 -5.86
C ILE A 213 25.72 8.90 -7.26
N VAL A 214 25.54 10.17 -7.58
CA VAL A 214 25.90 10.75 -8.87
C VAL A 214 27.19 11.53 -8.73
N LEU A 215 28.16 11.23 -9.59
CA LEU A 215 29.49 11.86 -9.62
C LEU A 215 29.76 12.49 -10.99
N PRO A 216 30.70 13.45 -11.08
CA PRO A 216 31.24 13.90 -12.37
C PRO A 216 31.79 12.72 -13.20
N ASP A 217 31.61 12.80 -14.51
CA ASP A 217 32.03 11.76 -15.47
C ASP A 217 33.51 11.35 -15.36
N SER A 218 34.37 12.28 -14.91
CA SER A 218 35.80 12.05 -14.73
C SER A 218 36.11 10.86 -13.81
N PHE A 219 35.23 10.54 -12.85
CA PHE A 219 35.36 9.40 -11.93
C PHE A 219 35.17 8.04 -12.59
N PHE A 220 34.60 7.96 -13.79
CA PHE A 220 34.27 6.68 -14.44
C PHE A 220 35.23 6.30 -15.58
N THR A 221 36.25 7.13 -15.83
CA THR A 221 37.26 6.89 -16.87
C THR A 221 37.96 5.55 -16.63
N ASN A 222 37.96 4.67 -17.65
CA ASN A 222 38.54 3.32 -17.62
C ASN A 222 37.94 2.38 -16.55
N LYS A 223 36.73 2.66 -16.05
CA LYS A 223 35.97 1.74 -15.18
C LYS A 223 34.92 0.99 -16.01
N ILE A 224 34.62 -0.23 -15.59
CA ILE A 224 33.59 -1.06 -16.22
C ILE A 224 32.32 -0.96 -15.37
N PRO A 225 31.15 -0.73 -15.97
CA PRO A 225 29.88 -0.72 -15.24
C PRO A 225 29.61 -2.08 -14.56
N ALA A 226 29.03 -2.04 -13.36
CA ALA A 226 28.52 -3.21 -12.67
C ALA A 226 27.16 -3.66 -13.25
N SER A 227 26.33 -2.70 -13.65
CA SER A 227 25.05 -2.93 -14.34
C SER A 227 24.93 -1.98 -15.52
N GLN A 228 24.30 -2.43 -16.61
CA GLN A 228 24.06 -1.62 -17.79
C GLN A 228 22.62 -1.81 -18.25
N SER A 229 22.02 -0.69 -18.62
CA SER A 229 20.69 -0.62 -19.20
C SER A 229 20.60 0.60 -20.10
N PHE A 230 19.54 0.70 -20.89
CA PHE A 230 19.23 1.95 -21.56
C PHE A 230 17.72 2.17 -21.61
N ASN A 231 17.34 3.43 -21.60
CA ASN A 231 15.96 3.88 -21.67
C ASN A 231 15.62 4.32 -23.08
N LEU A 232 14.36 4.12 -23.48
CA LEU A 232 13.84 4.43 -24.79
C LEU A 232 12.51 5.20 -24.70
N ASN A 233 12.38 6.24 -25.52
CA ASN A 233 11.10 6.81 -25.90
C ASN A 233 10.89 6.63 -27.40
N TYR A 234 9.78 6.00 -27.80
CA TYR A 234 9.51 5.67 -29.19
C TYR A 234 9.18 6.90 -30.04
N ASN A 235 9.51 6.81 -31.33
CA ASN A 235 9.01 7.72 -32.37
C ASN A 235 7.82 7.11 -33.16
N VAL A 236 7.47 5.86 -32.87
CA VAL A 236 6.34 5.10 -33.39
C VAL A 236 5.26 4.89 -32.30
N PRO A 237 4.04 4.44 -32.63
CA PRO A 237 3.05 4.04 -31.63
C PRO A 237 3.60 2.95 -30.68
N ALA A 238 3.20 3.00 -29.40
CA ALA A 238 3.76 2.12 -28.36
C ALA A 238 3.65 0.62 -28.70
N GLU A 239 2.50 0.16 -29.20
CA GLU A 239 2.30 -1.25 -29.56
C GLU A 239 3.28 -1.71 -30.66
N GLU A 240 3.55 -0.86 -31.66
CA GLU A 240 4.54 -1.13 -32.70
C GLU A 240 5.96 -1.08 -32.13
N GLY A 241 6.24 -0.10 -31.27
CA GLY A 241 7.53 0.06 -30.61
C GLY A 241 7.90 -1.13 -29.74
N ASP A 242 6.96 -1.60 -28.92
CA ASP A 242 7.10 -2.77 -28.04
C ASP A 242 7.37 -4.04 -28.86
N ALA A 243 6.61 -4.26 -29.94
CA ALA A 243 6.80 -5.40 -30.83
C ALA A 243 8.17 -5.39 -31.52
N ARG A 244 8.56 -4.25 -32.11
CA ARG A 244 9.86 -4.07 -32.76
C ARG A 244 11.01 -4.25 -31.76
N LEU A 245 10.90 -3.66 -30.57
CA LEU A 245 11.91 -3.80 -29.52
C LEU A 245 12.09 -5.26 -29.11
N ASN A 246 10.98 -5.98 -28.90
CA ASN A 246 11.01 -7.39 -28.52
C ASN A 246 11.67 -8.28 -29.58
N GLU A 247 11.42 -8.01 -30.86
CA GLU A 247 12.12 -8.68 -31.96
C GLU A 247 13.62 -8.36 -31.98
N MET A 248 13.98 -7.09 -31.78
CA MET A 248 15.38 -6.63 -31.75
C MET A 248 16.17 -7.28 -30.61
N ILE A 249 15.68 -7.22 -29.36
CA ILE A 249 16.38 -7.80 -28.21
C ILE A 249 16.53 -9.33 -28.32
N LYS A 250 15.53 -10.01 -28.90
CA LYS A 250 15.56 -11.45 -29.11
C LYS A 250 16.56 -11.85 -30.18
N ALA A 251 16.55 -11.15 -31.32
CA ALA A 251 17.52 -11.38 -32.38
C ALA A 251 18.95 -11.09 -31.88
N TYR A 252 19.10 -10.02 -31.10
CA TYR A 252 20.40 -9.60 -30.59
C TYR A 252 20.96 -10.57 -29.55
N GLY A 253 20.14 -10.99 -28.59
CA GLY A 253 20.56 -12.00 -27.61
C GLY A 253 20.95 -13.34 -28.24
N GLN A 254 20.33 -13.72 -29.37
CA GLN A 254 20.74 -14.90 -30.13
C GLN A 254 22.10 -14.74 -30.82
N GLN A 255 22.46 -13.52 -31.24
CA GLN A 255 23.73 -13.25 -31.90
C GLN A 255 24.90 -13.17 -30.91
N THR A 256 24.70 -12.48 -29.79
CA THR A 256 25.77 -12.27 -28.80
C THR A 256 25.86 -13.38 -27.76
N GLY A 257 24.77 -14.13 -27.55
CA GLY A 257 24.66 -15.09 -26.45
C GLY A 257 24.30 -14.43 -25.11
N PHE A 258 24.11 -13.10 -25.07
CA PHE A 258 23.69 -12.39 -23.88
C PHE A 258 22.18 -12.44 -23.68
N ALA A 259 21.76 -12.45 -22.41
CA ALA A 259 20.35 -12.37 -22.05
C ALA A 259 19.95 -10.89 -21.92
N TYR A 260 19.16 -10.41 -22.88
CA TYR A 260 18.51 -9.10 -22.81
C TYR A 260 17.08 -9.24 -22.34
N ASN A 261 16.62 -8.24 -21.60
CA ASN A 261 15.22 -8.15 -21.17
C ASN A 261 14.70 -6.72 -21.41
N GLY A 262 13.59 -6.61 -22.12
CA GLY A 262 12.87 -5.36 -22.31
C GLY A 262 11.75 -5.25 -21.27
N VAL A 263 11.69 -4.11 -20.59
CA VAL A 263 10.61 -3.76 -19.67
C VAL A 263 9.86 -2.58 -20.27
N THR A 264 8.72 -2.86 -20.89
CA THR A 264 7.89 -1.83 -21.53
C THR A 264 6.95 -1.18 -20.53
N ARG A 265 6.54 0.06 -20.81
CA ARG A 265 5.53 0.74 -19.99
C ARG A 265 4.20 -0.01 -20.01
N ALA A 266 3.82 -0.56 -21.17
CA ALA A 266 2.59 -1.32 -21.34
C ALA A 266 2.57 -2.56 -20.43
N GLU A 267 3.66 -3.36 -20.43
CA GLU A 267 3.81 -4.52 -19.55
C GLU A 267 3.70 -4.13 -18.07
N MET A 268 4.28 -3.01 -17.67
CA MET A 268 4.18 -2.52 -16.30
C MET A 268 2.75 -2.11 -15.93
N TYR A 269 2.01 -1.47 -16.84
CA TYR A 269 0.59 -1.18 -16.62
C TYR A 269 -0.25 -2.44 -16.49
N GLU A 270 -0.02 -3.45 -17.33
CA GLU A 270 -0.73 -4.72 -17.27
C GLU A 270 -0.41 -5.51 -16.00
N ALA A 271 0.87 -5.62 -15.64
CA ALA A 271 1.32 -6.34 -14.45
C ALA A 271 0.80 -5.68 -13.16
N SER A 272 0.98 -4.37 -13.03
CA SER A 272 0.49 -3.61 -11.86
C SER A 272 -1.03 -3.56 -11.81
N GLY A 273 -1.70 -3.39 -12.94
CA GLY A 273 -3.16 -3.43 -13.04
C GLY A 273 -3.73 -4.80 -12.64
N GLY A 274 -3.12 -5.88 -13.13
CA GLY A 274 -3.47 -7.26 -12.79
C GLY A 274 -3.30 -7.54 -11.29
N MET A 275 -2.17 -7.15 -10.70
CA MET A 275 -1.92 -7.29 -9.27
C MET A 275 -2.96 -6.52 -8.43
N LYS A 276 -3.23 -5.26 -8.79
CA LYS A 276 -4.24 -4.42 -8.13
C LYS A 276 -5.62 -5.07 -8.18
N LEU A 277 -6.00 -5.59 -9.33
CA LEU A 277 -7.29 -6.26 -9.55
C LEU A 277 -7.42 -7.51 -8.68
N ILE A 278 -6.41 -8.39 -8.68
CA ILE A 278 -6.43 -9.64 -7.92
C ILE A 278 -6.53 -9.36 -6.42
N LEU A 279 -5.67 -8.48 -5.90
CA LEU A 279 -5.67 -8.14 -4.47
C LEU A 279 -6.98 -7.46 -4.04
N SER A 280 -7.49 -6.52 -4.84
CA SER A 280 -8.76 -5.85 -4.57
C SER A 280 -9.94 -6.83 -4.64
N TYR A 281 -9.93 -7.76 -5.58
CA TYR A 281 -10.96 -8.79 -5.71
C TYR A 281 -11.00 -9.70 -4.49
N ILE A 282 -9.85 -10.21 -4.05
CA ILE A 282 -9.75 -11.07 -2.85
C ILE A 282 -10.21 -10.29 -1.60
N ALA A 283 -9.76 -9.04 -1.46
CA ALA A 283 -10.12 -8.17 -0.34
C ALA A 283 -11.63 -7.95 -0.25
N VAL A 284 -12.25 -7.54 -1.36
CA VAL A 284 -13.69 -7.26 -1.43
C VAL A 284 -14.50 -8.54 -1.26
N TYR A 285 -14.10 -9.64 -1.91
CA TYR A 285 -14.80 -10.92 -1.79
C TYR A 285 -14.80 -11.43 -0.34
N LEU A 286 -13.63 -11.53 0.29
CA LEU A 286 -13.52 -11.98 1.68
C LEU A 286 -14.22 -11.02 2.64
N GLY A 287 -14.05 -9.71 2.43
CA GLY A 287 -14.73 -8.68 3.21
C GLY A 287 -16.26 -8.83 3.15
N LEU A 288 -16.84 -9.01 1.96
CA LEU A 288 -18.27 -9.21 1.80
C LEU A 288 -18.76 -10.53 2.42
N VAL A 289 -18.02 -11.63 2.25
CA VAL A 289 -18.38 -12.92 2.85
C VAL A 289 -18.44 -12.82 4.37
N PHE A 290 -17.41 -12.27 5.01
CA PHE A 290 -17.39 -12.10 6.47
C PHE A 290 -18.44 -11.08 6.93
N LEU A 291 -18.69 -10.03 6.15
CA LEU A 291 -19.73 -9.05 6.47
C LEU A 291 -21.13 -9.67 6.44
N ILE A 292 -21.46 -10.42 5.38
CA ILE A 292 -22.74 -11.12 5.25
C ILE A 292 -22.89 -12.16 6.37
N ALA A 293 -21.85 -12.92 6.67
CA ALA A 293 -21.85 -13.86 7.78
C ALA A 293 -22.11 -13.17 9.14
N SER A 294 -21.43 -12.04 9.38
CA SER A 294 -21.65 -11.24 10.60
C SER A 294 -23.08 -10.72 10.70
N ALA A 295 -23.65 -10.23 9.58
CA ALA A 295 -25.01 -9.73 9.51
C ALA A 295 -26.03 -10.85 9.73
N ALA A 296 -25.82 -12.04 9.16
CA ALA A 296 -26.68 -13.20 9.34
C ALA A 296 -26.68 -13.69 10.80
N ILE A 297 -25.50 -13.79 11.43
CA ILE A 297 -25.38 -14.20 12.84
C ILE A 297 -26.03 -13.15 13.75
N LEU A 298 -25.76 -11.88 13.49
CA LEU A 298 -26.39 -10.78 14.21
C LEU A 298 -27.92 -10.80 14.03
N ALA A 299 -28.42 -11.16 12.85
CA ALA A 299 -29.85 -11.30 12.60
C ALA A 299 -30.50 -12.44 13.37
N LEU A 300 -29.88 -13.62 13.37
CA LEU A 300 -30.33 -14.75 14.17
C LEU A 300 -30.33 -14.44 15.66
N GLN A 301 -29.30 -13.73 16.13
CA GLN A 301 -29.21 -13.28 17.51
C GLN A 301 -30.32 -12.28 17.84
N GLN A 302 -30.54 -11.26 17.00
CA GLN A 302 -31.57 -10.25 17.21
C GLN A 302 -32.99 -10.81 17.12
N LEU A 303 -33.25 -11.79 16.24
CA LEU A 303 -34.54 -12.47 16.18
C LEU A 303 -34.83 -13.23 17.48
N SER A 304 -33.84 -13.97 17.98
CA SER A 304 -33.93 -14.70 19.24
C SER A 304 -34.12 -13.74 20.43
N GLU A 305 -33.40 -12.62 20.43
CA GLU A 305 -33.49 -11.61 21.48
C GLU A 305 -34.79 -10.81 21.44
N SER A 306 -35.26 -10.44 20.25
CA SER A 306 -36.49 -9.67 20.06
C SER A 306 -37.71 -10.48 20.52
N ALA A 307 -37.76 -11.79 20.23
CA ALA A 307 -38.84 -12.66 20.71
C ALA A 307 -39.00 -12.62 22.25
N ASP A 308 -37.89 -12.72 22.99
CA ASP A 308 -37.87 -12.65 24.45
C ASP A 308 -38.14 -11.23 24.98
N ASN A 309 -37.52 -10.22 24.37
CA ASN A 309 -37.62 -8.83 24.80
C ASN A 309 -39.04 -8.29 24.60
N VAL A 310 -39.66 -8.59 23.47
CA VAL A 310 -41.06 -8.22 23.17
C VAL A 310 -41.98 -8.73 24.27
N HIS A 311 -41.82 -9.97 24.73
CA HIS A 311 -42.64 -10.52 25.81
C HIS A 311 -42.47 -9.74 27.12
N ARG A 312 -41.22 -9.46 27.52
CA ARG A 312 -40.92 -8.76 28.78
C ARG A 312 -41.35 -7.28 28.76
N TYR A 313 -41.14 -6.57 27.64
CA TYR A 313 -41.60 -5.19 27.49
C TYR A 313 -43.14 -5.09 27.41
N ALA A 314 -43.82 -6.09 26.84
CA ALA A 314 -45.28 -6.16 26.90
C ALA A 314 -45.79 -6.29 28.35
N LEU A 315 -45.12 -7.07 29.21
CA LEU A 315 -45.45 -7.14 30.64
C LEU A 315 -45.21 -5.82 31.36
N LEU A 316 -44.08 -5.15 31.12
CA LEU A 316 -43.80 -3.82 31.69
C LEU A 316 -44.88 -2.79 31.32
N ARG A 317 -45.37 -2.84 30.07
CA ARG A 317 -46.47 -1.97 29.63
C ARG A 317 -47.78 -2.28 30.37
N LYS A 318 -48.08 -3.56 30.63
CA LYS A 318 -49.28 -3.98 31.38
C LYS A 318 -49.30 -3.50 32.82
N ILE A 319 -48.14 -3.41 33.46
CA ILE A 319 -48.01 -2.88 34.84
C ILE A 319 -47.90 -1.34 34.88
N GLY A 320 -48.16 -0.65 33.77
CA GLY A 320 -48.31 0.81 33.72
C GLY A 320 -47.04 1.59 33.40
N VAL A 321 -45.97 0.97 32.89
CA VAL A 321 -44.77 1.71 32.50
C VAL A 321 -45.02 2.55 31.25
N GLU A 322 -44.60 3.81 31.29
CA GLU A 322 -44.74 4.75 30.17
C GLU A 322 -44.04 4.27 28.89
N GLU A 323 -44.69 4.48 27.74
CA GLU A 323 -44.18 4.07 26.43
C GLU A 323 -42.83 4.71 26.09
N LYS A 324 -42.61 5.97 26.51
CA LYS A 324 -41.32 6.66 26.34
C LYS A 324 -40.19 5.93 27.08
N MET A 325 -40.46 5.37 28.26
CA MET A 325 -39.48 4.61 29.04
C MET A 325 -39.17 3.28 28.36
N ILE A 326 -40.19 2.60 27.83
CA ILE A 326 -40.04 1.35 27.05
C ILE A 326 -39.19 1.60 25.80
N ARG A 327 -39.53 2.60 24.99
CA ARG A 327 -38.80 2.94 23.75
C ARG A 327 -37.32 3.23 24.02
N ARG A 328 -37.03 4.00 25.07
CA ARG A 328 -35.65 4.33 25.47
C ARG A 328 -34.90 3.09 25.95
N SER A 329 -35.53 2.25 26.77
CA SER A 329 -34.94 1.03 27.28
C SER A 329 -34.62 0.03 26.16
N LEU A 330 -35.56 -0.17 25.23
CA LEU A 330 -35.39 -1.02 24.07
C LEU A 330 -34.28 -0.51 23.15
N PHE A 331 -34.26 0.79 22.86
CA PHE A 331 -33.21 1.41 22.06
C PHE A 331 -31.83 1.19 22.69
N THR A 332 -31.67 1.51 23.98
CA THR A 332 -30.39 1.35 24.69
C THR A 332 -29.93 -0.10 24.69
N GLN A 333 -30.85 -1.04 24.87
CA GLN A 333 -30.53 -2.46 24.87
C GLN A 333 -30.01 -2.93 23.49
N ILE A 334 -30.75 -2.65 22.42
CA ILE A 334 -30.34 -3.00 21.06
C ILE A 334 -29.02 -2.28 20.71
N ALA A 335 -28.88 -1.00 21.07
CA ALA A 335 -27.67 -0.23 20.80
C ALA A 335 -26.44 -0.82 21.49
N ILE A 336 -26.55 -1.28 22.73
CA ILE A 336 -25.43 -1.93 23.42
C ILE A 336 -25.03 -3.23 22.72
N TYR A 337 -25.99 -4.09 22.34
CA TYR A 337 -25.67 -5.35 21.65
C TYR A 337 -25.09 -5.16 20.26
N PHE A 338 -25.42 -4.07 19.58
CA PHE A 338 -24.85 -3.72 18.28
C PHE A 338 -23.48 -3.07 18.38
N LEU A 339 -23.37 -2.04 19.23
CA LEU A 339 -22.18 -1.21 19.32
C LEU A 339 -21.06 -1.90 20.08
N PHE A 340 -21.35 -2.81 21.02
CA PHE A 340 -20.31 -3.46 21.80
C PHE A 340 -19.40 -4.38 20.94
N PRO A 341 -19.93 -5.33 20.14
CA PRO A 341 -19.09 -6.13 19.25
C PRO A 341 -18.39 -5.29 18.18
N LEU A 342 -19.07 -4.27 17.63
CA LEU A 342 -18.47 -3.37 16.64
C LEU A 342 -17.33 -2.55 17.22
N ALA A 343 -17.50 -1.96 18.41
CA ALA A 343 -16.47 -1.20 19.09
C ALA A 343 -15.25 -2.08 19.40
N LEU A 344 -15.48 -3.30 19.88
CA LEU A 344 -14.41 -4.25 20.16
C LEU A 344 -13.66 -4.63 18.86
N ALA A 345 -14.39 -4.89 17.78
CA ALA A 345 -13.80 -5.17 16.47
C ALA A 345 -12.97 -3.99 15.95
N ILE A 346 -13.45 -2.76 16.10
CA ILE A 346 -12.71 -1.54 15.72
C ILE A 346 -11.41 -1.43 16.54
N VAL A 347 -11.46 -1.63 17.86
CA VAL A 347 -10.26 -1.57 18.72
C VAL A 347 -9.22 -2.62 18.28
N HIS A 348 -9.63 -3.86 18.05
CA HIS A 348 -8.72 -4.89 17.55
C HIS A 348 -8.21 -4.60 16.13
N SER A 349 -9.07 -4.04 15.29
CA SER A 349 -8.72 -3.68 13.91
C SER A 349 -7.70 -2.56 13.88
N ILE A 350 -7.77 -1.58 14.79
CA ILE A 350 -6.77 -0.51 14.87
C ILE A 350 -5.38 -1.11 15.07
N VAL A 351 -5.21 -2.06 16.00
CA VAL A 351 -3.92 -2.71 16.26
C VAL A 351 -3.47 -3.57 15.07
N GLY A 352 -4.39 -4.39 14.51
CA GLY A 352 -4.07 -5.27 13.40
C GLY A 352 -3.72 -4.51 12.13
N VAL A 353 -4.54 -3.53 11.76
CA VAL A 353 -4.33 -2.67 10.60
C VAL A 353 -3.10 -1.78 10.80
N SER A 354 -2.86 -1.23 12.00
CA SER A 354 -1.65 -0.41 12.24
C SER A 354 -0.36 -1.21 12.08
N ALA A 355 -0.32 -2.45 12.57
CA ALA A 355 0.86 -3.30 12.42
C ALA A 355 1.16 -3.57 10.94
N VAL A 356 0.13 -3.88 10.16
CA VAL A 356 0.24 -4.11 8.73
C VAL A 356 0.64 -2.84 7.97
N ILE A 357 0.03 -1.70 8.30
CA ILE A 357 0.37 -0.39 7.72
C ILE A 357 1.81 -0.02 8.00
N GLN A 358 2.31 -0.21 9.24
CA GLN A 358 3.69 0.11 9.59
C GLN A 358 4.69 -0.66 8.73
N SER A 359 4.45 -1.95 8.50
CA SER A 359 5.30 -2.77 7.63
C SER A 359 5.27 -2.33 6.16
N LEU A 360 4.15 -1.82 5.66
CA LEU A 360 4.02 -1.34 4.28
C LEU A 360 4.56 0.09 4.07
N VAL A 361 4.17 1.01 4.95
CA VAL A 361 4.46 2.45 4.81
C VAL A 361 5.93 2.75 5.05
N ALA A 362 6.63 1.91 5.83
CA ALA A 362 8.08 2.02 5.99
C ALA A 362 8.85 1.92 4.66
N LEU A 363 8.26 1.27 3.64
CA LEU A 363 8.86 1.11 2.32
C LEU A 363 8.35 2.18 1.33
N VAL A 364 7.06 2.56 1.43
CA VAL A 364 6.41 3.49 0.49
C VAL A 364 5.46 4.46 1.22
N LYS A 365 5.64 5.77 1.02
CA LYS A 365 4.73 6.81 1.53
C LYS A 365 3.39 6.78 0.78
N ILE A 366 2.41 6.06 1.31
CA ILE A 366 1.05 6.02 0.77
C ILE A 366 0.04 6.44 1.83
N ASP A 367 -0.91 7.29 1.42
CA ASP A 367 -2.03 7.71 2.26
C ASP A 367 -3.13 6.65 2.26
N ILE A 368 -3.15 5.85 3.33
CA ILE A 368 -4.14 4.80 3.57
C ILE A 368 -5.41 5.35 4.25
N GLY A 369 -5.40 6.62 4.68
CA GLY A 369 -6.51 7.25 5.39
C GLY A 369 -7.80 7.26 4.57
N SER A 370 -7.69 7.50 3.27
CA SER A 370 -8.83 7.49 2.34
C SER A 370 -9.55 6.12 2.29
N GLN A 371 -8.79 5.02 2.28
CA GLN A 371 -9.34 3.66 2.25
C GLN A 371 -10.00 3.30 3.58
N VAL A 372 -9.37 3.65 4.69
CA VAL A 372 -9.94 3.44 6.04
C VAL A 372 -11.27 4.20 6.18
N LEU A 373 -11.34 5.44 5.68
CA LEU A 373 -12.57 6.22 5.67
C LEU A 373 -13.66 5.58 4.80
N LEU A 374 -13.30 5.07 3.62
CA LEU A 374 -14.23 4.37 2.74
C LEU A 374 -14.81 3.12 3.41
N VAL A 375 -13.96 2.27 3.99
CA VAL A 375 -14.37 1.05 4.70
C VAL A 375 -15.21 1.41 5.93
N GLY A 376 -14.79 2.42 6.69
CA GLY A 376 -15.55 2.92 7.84
C GLY A 376 -16.94 3.44 7.45
N GLY A 377 -17.04 4.20 6.36
CA GLY A 377 -18.30 4.68 5.81
C GLY A 377 -19.21 3.55 5.33
N PHE A 378 -18.65 2.56 4.63
CA PHE A 378 -19.38 1.38 4.17
C PHE A 378 -19.93 0.54 5.33
N LEU A 379 -19.11 0.28 6.36
CA LEU A 379 -19.54 -0.42 7.56
C LEU A 379 -20.59 0.38 8.33
N ALA A 380 -20.42 1.69 8.48
CA ALA A 380 -21.40 2.55 9.14
C ALA A 380 -22.76 2.52 8.41
N LEU A 381 -22.76 2.50 7.08
CA LEU A 381 -23.98 2.40 6.28
C LEU A 381 -24.69 1.06 6.52
N ILE A 382 -23.97 -0.06 6.45
CA ILE A 382 -24.56 -1.39 6.59
C ILE A 382 -25.00 -1.66 8.03
N TYR A 383 -24.13 -1.43 9.01
CA TYR A 383 -24.46 -1.63 10.42
C TYR A 383 -25.51 -0.64 10.91
N GLY A 384 -25.43 0.62 10.49
CA GLY A 384 -26.42 1.65 10.80
C GLY A 384 -27.78 1.31 10.21
N GLY A 385 -27.84 0.90 8.94
CA GLY A 385 -29.06 0.43 8.30
C GLY A 385 -29.67 -0.77 9.04
N TYR A 386 -28.85 -1.78 9.36
CA TYR A 386 -29.30 -2.98 10.07
C TYR A 386 -29.80 -2.68 11.49
N PHE A 387 -29.14 -1.76 12.21
CA PHE A 387 -29.58 -1.28 13.51
C PHE A 387 -30.96 -0.61 13.44
N LEU A 388 -31.18 0.27 12.45
CA LEU A 388 -32.45 0.96 12.26
C LEU A 388 -33.59 -0.01 11.97
N ILE A 389 -33.36 -0.99 11.08
CA ILE A 389 -34.32 -2.05 10.76
C ILE A 389 -34.66 -2.85 12.03
N THR A 390 -33.65 -3.25 12.81
CA THR A 390 -33.85 -4.06 14.03
C THR A 390 -34.64 -3.30 15.09
N TYR A 391 -34.31 -2.02 15.31
CA TYR A 391 -35.01 -1.18 16.28
C TYR A 391 -36.47 -0.95 15.89
N THR A 392 -36.72 -0.56 14.63
CA THR A 392 -38.07 -0.28 14.15
C THR A 392 -38.95 -1.53 14.13
N SER A 393 -38.39 -2.67 13.68
CA SER A 393 -39.06 -3.97 13.72
C SER A 393 -39.44 -4.35 15.15
N SER A 394 -38.49 -4.34 16.10
CA SER A 394 -38.76 -4.71 17.50
C SER A 394 -39.79 -3.79 18.16
N LEU A 395 -39.79 -2.49 17.83
CA LEU A 395 -40.78 -1.54 18.33
C LEU A 395 -42.19 -1.82 17.78
N SER A 396 -42.31 -2.14 16.49
CA SER A 396 -43.59 -2.45 15.85
C SER A 396 -44.27 -3.67 16.49
N VAL A 397 -43.53 -4.76 16.74
CA VAL A 397 -44.07 -5.98 17.35
C VAL A 397 -44.60 -5.74 18.77
N ILE A 398 -43.92 -4.90 19.58
CA ILE A 398 -44.39 -4.53 20.92
C ILE A 398 -45.70 -3.74 20.85
N ARG A 399 -45.86 -2.88 19.83
CA ARG A 399 -47.07 -2.09 19.64
C ARG A 399 -48.25 -2.98 19.24
N ASP A 400 -48.03 -3.89 18.30
CA ASP A 400 -49.10 -4.69 17.68
C ASP A 400 -49.63 -5.78 18.62
N ARG A 401 -48.75 -6.46 19.40
CA ARG A 401 -49.17 -7.45 20.42
C ARG A 401 -50.03 -6.87 21.54
N VAL A 402 -50.02 -5.55 21.72
CA VAL A 402 -50.83 -4.86 22.74
C VAL A 402 -52.18 -4.44 22.17
N GLN A 403 -52.27 -4.13 20.87
CA GLN A 403 -53.54 -3.82 20.21
C GLN A 403 -54.41 -5.07 20.02
N ALA A 404 -53.82 -6.20 19.64
CA ALA A 404 -54.56 -7.45 19.42
C ALA A 404 -55.28 -7.98 20.68
N ARG A 405 -54.80 -7.67 21.89
CA ARG A 405 -55.40 -8.08 23.18
C ARG A 405 -56.27 -7.03 23.87
N ARG A 406 -56.47 -5.85 23.27
CA ARG A 406 -57.52 -4.90 23.69
C ARG A 406 -58.85 -5.16 22.98
N LEU A 407 -58.82 -6.00 21.95
CA LEU A 407 -59.96 -6.42 21.13
C LEU A 407 -60.50 -7.81 21.53
N GLU A 408 -59.77 -8.51 22.41
CA GLU A 408 -60.22 -9.66 23.20
C GLU A 408 -60.58 -9.17 24.61
#